data_AF-A0A371G1B7-F1
#
_entry.id   AF-A0A371G1B7-F1
#
_cell.length_a   1.000
_cell.length_b   1.000
_cell.length_c   1.000
_cell.angle_alpha   90.00
_cell.angle_beta   90.00
_cell.angle_gamma   90.00
#
_symmetry.space_group_name_H-M   'P 1'
#
loop_
_entity.id
_entity.type
_entity.pdbx_description
1 polymer ?
#
loop_
_entity_poly.entity_id
_entity_poly.type
_entity_poly.pdbx_seq_one_letter_code
_entity_poly.pdbx_strand_id
1 'polypeptide(L)' 'MTWIVPEHKCTLKRQHELLEMEDTESIANYFDKIQELVNAMRACKEKISDQQVVDKILRTQPQPFDHVVVAIEESKKL' A
#
# COMPACT_ATOMS: atom_id res chain seq x y z
N MET A 1 1.86 -29.18 6.49
CA MET A 1 2.75 -28.32 5.68
C MET A 1 2.12 -26.95 5.58
N THR A 2 2.66 -25.96 6.29
CA THR A 2 2.73 -24.53 5.94
C THR A 2 3.41 -23.85 7.13
N TRP A 3 4.70 -24.14 7.32
CA TRP A 3 5.56 -23.33 8.16
C TRP A 3 5.96 -22.14 7.30
N ILE A 4 5.22 -21.04 7.42
CA ILE A 4 5.68 -19.75 6.89
C ILE A 4 7.00 -19.47 7.61
N VAL A 5 8.10 -19.51 6.87
CA VAL A 5 9.45 -19.32 7.41
C VAL A 5 9.52 -17.89 8.00
N PRO A 6 9.95 -17.71 9.26
CA PRO A 6 10.01 -16.38 9.90
C PRO A 6 10.74 -15.32 9.06
N GLU A 7 11.72 -15.74 8.27
CA GLU A 7 12.50 -14.87 7.38
C GLU A 7 11.65 -14.21 6.29
N HIS A 8 10.70 -14.93 5.69
CA HIS A 8 9.82 -14.37 4.65
C HIS A 8 8.94 -13.25 5.21
N LYS A 9 8.48 -13.40 6.46
CA LYS A 9 7.64 -12.40 7.13
C LYS A 9 8.41 -11.10 7.38
N CYS A 10 9.66 -11.20 7.85
CA CYS A 10 10.51 -10.02 8.09
C CYS A 10 10.84 -9.29 6.79
N THR A 11 11.06 -10.02 5.70
CA THR A 11 11.34 -9.43 4.38
C THR A 11 10.16 -8.65 3.83
N LEU A 12 8.94 -9.20 3.91
CA LEU A 12 7.72 -8.54 3.41
C LEU A 12 7.41 -7.24 4.17
N LYS A 13 7.59 -7.22 5.50
CA LYS A 13 7.44 -6.00 6.30
C LYS A 13 8.41 -4.91 5.87
N ARG A 14 9.68 -5.27 5.69
CA ARG A 14 10.72 -4.33 5.25
C ARG A 14 10.42 -3.80 3.84
N GLN A 15 9.98 -4.66 2.93
CA GLN A 15 9.54 -4.25 1.59
C GLN A 15 8.36 -3.27 1.67
N HIS A 16 7.40 -3.52 2.55
CA HIS A 16 6.23 -2.64 2.74
C HIS A 16 6.61 -1.29 3.33
N GLU A 17 7.57 -1.24 4.25
CA GLU A 17 8.09 0.01 4.82
C GLU A 17 8.81 0.84 3.77
N LEU A 18 9.66 0.22 2.94
CA LEU A 18 10.47 0.90 1.91
C LEU A 18 9.73 1.17 0.59
N LEU A 19 8.53 0.62 0.40
CA LEU A 19 7.76 0.82 -0.83
C LEU A 19 7.30 2.29 -0.93
N GLU A 20 7.76 2.97 -1.97
CA GLU A 20 7.43 4.33 -2.37
C GLU A 20 7.10 4.34 -3.87
N MET A 21 6.31 5.31 -4.31
CA MET A 21 5.96 5.44 -5.73
C MET A 21 7.07 6.18 -6.47
N GLU A 22 7.49 5.65 -7.62
CA GLU A 22 8.48 6.32 -8.46
C GLU A 22 7.83 7.47 -9.26
N ASP A 23 8.59 8.54 -9.55
CA ASP A 23 8.08 9.72 -10.27
C ASP A 23 7.56 9.41 -11.68
N THR A 24 8.03 8.32 -12.29
CA THR A 24 7.64 7.88 -13.65
C THR A 24 6.63 6.73 -13.63
N GLU A 25 6.32 6.20 -12.46
CA GLU A 25 5.38 5.09 -12.31
C GLU A 25 3.93 5.58 -12.42
N SER A 26 3.07 4.78 -13.07
CA SER A 26 1.65 5.06 -13.10
C SER A 26 0.98 4.64 -11.78
N ILE A 27 -0.07 5.36 -11.37
CA ILE A 27 -0.84 5.01 -10.15
C ILE A 27 -1.35 3.56 -10.21
N ALA A 28 -1.78 3.09 -11.38
CA ALA A 28 -2.26 1.72 -11.55
C ALA A 28 -1.17 0.70 -11.24
N ASN A 29 0.03 0.87 -11.82
CA ASN A 29 1.17 -0.02 -11.56
C ASN A 29 1.60 0.03 -10.08
N TYR A 30 1.59 1.21 -9.48
CA TYR A 30 1.90 1.35 -8.06
C TYR A 30 0.88 0.63 -7.16
N PHE A 31 -0.40 0.77 -7.50
CA PHE A 31 -1.49 0.10 -6.79
C PHE A 31 -1.35 -1.42 -6.89
N ASP A 32 -1.03 -1.95 -8.07
CA ASP A 32 -0.81 -3.38 -8.28
C ASP A 32 0.35 -3.90 -7.41
N LYS A 33 1.48 -3.18 -7.32
CA LYS A 33 2.60 -3.53 -6.43
C LYS A 33 2.19 -3.59 -4.96
N ILE A 34 1.39 -2.63 -4.50
CA ILE A 34 0.86 -2.62 -3.13
C ILE A 34 -0.05 -3.82 -2.92
N GLN A 35 -0.95 -4.12 -3.85
CA GLN A 35 -1.86 -5.26 -3.73
C GLN A 35 -1.11 -6.59 -3.69
N GLU A 36 -0.10 -6.79 -4.52
CA GLU A 36 0.75 -7.98 -4.50
C GLU A 36 1.43 -8.15 -3.14
N LEU A 37 1.99 -7.07 -2.59
CA LEU A 37 2.67 -7.09 -1.30
C LEU A 37 1.72 -7.37 -0.14
N VAL A 38 0.55 -6.71 -0.11
CA VAL A 38 -0.49 -6.93 0.89
C VAL A 38 -1.02 -8.36 0.82
N ASN A 39 -1.20 -8.90 -0.39
CA ASN A 39 -1.63 -10.28 -0.58
C ASN A 39 -0.58 -11.27 -0.05
N ALA A 40 0.72 -11.02 -0.27
CA ALA A 40 1.80 -11.82 0.28
C ALA A 40 1.84 -11.77 1.82
N MET A 41 1.62 -10.59 2.42
CA MET A 41 1.55 -10.43 3.88
C MET A 41 0.31 -11.11 4.49
N ARG A 42 -0.85 -11.01 3.81
CA ARG A 42 -2.09 -11.72 4.20
C ARG A 42 -1.91 -13.24 4.11
N ALA A 43 -1.22 -13.75 3.09
CA ALA A 43 -0.84 -15.15 2.97
C ALA A 43 0.06 -15.60 4.13
N CYS A 44 0.87 -14.68 4.68
CA CYS A 44 1.67 -14.88 5.89
C CYS A 44 0.86 -14.81 7.21
N LYS A 45 -0.48 -14.82 7.13
CA LYS A 45 -1.43 -14.66 8.25
C LYS A 45 -1.29 -13.32 8.98
N GLU A 46 -0.73 -12.30 8.35
CA GLU A 46 -0.76 -10.95 8.90
C GLU A 46 -2.15 -10.33 8.73
N LYS A 47 -2.60 -9.60 9.75
CA LYS A 47 -3.83 -8.82 9.69
C LYS A 47 -3.51 -7.46 9.08
N ILE A 48 -3.82 -7.30 7.80
CA ILE A 48 -3.76 -6.01 7.11
C ILE A 48 -5.18 -5.62 6.71
N SER A 49 -5.69 -4.54 7.31
CA SER A 49 -6.99 -3.97 6.94
C SER A 49 -6.89 -3.14 5.67
N ASP A 50 -8.00 -3.01 4.95
CA ASP A 50 -8.04 -2.19 3.74
C ASP A 50 -7.76 -0.70 4.05
N GLN A 51 -8.13 -0.23 5.25
CA GLN A 51 -7.78 1.12 5.71
C GLN A 51 -6.27 1.32 5.75
N GLN A 52 -5.50 0.37 6.27
CA GLN A 52 -4.04 0.47 6.31
C GLN A 52 -3.42 0.55 4.91
N VAL A 53 -4.03 -0.13 3.94
CA VAL A 53 -3.60 -0.10 2.54
C VAL A 53 -3.88 1.28 1.93
N VAL A 54 -5.09 1.82 2.14
CA VAL A 54 -5.47 3.16 1.67
C VAL A 54 -4.57 4.24 2.29
N ASP A 55 -4.35 4.19 3.60
CA ASP A 55 -3.48 5.14 4.30
C ASP A 55 -2.04 5.09 3.76
N LYS A 56 -1.52 3.89 3.46
CA LYS A 56 -0.20 3.70 2.86
C LYS A 56 -0.15 4.35 1.48
N ILE A 57 -1.11 4.06 0.60
CA ILE A 57 -1.19 4.62 -0.76
C ILE A 57 -1.19 6.15 -0.69
N LEU A 58 -2.06 6.74 0.12
CA LEU A 58 -2.17 8.20 0.23
C LEU A 58 -0.88 8.84 0.75
N ARG A 59 -0.12 8.15 1.61
CA ARG A 59 1.13 8.66 2.17
C ARG A 59 2.32 8.59 1.21
N THR A 60 2.33 7.61 0.31
CA THR A 60 3.47 7.34 -0.58
C THR A 60 3.21 7.79 -2.02
N GLN A 61 1.99 8.21 -2.33
CA GLN A 61 1.66 8.85 -3.59
C GLN A 61 2.38 10.21 -3.68
N PRO A 62 2.97 10.56 -4.83
CA PRO A 62 3.62 11.84 -4.99
C PRO A 62 2.59 12.98 -4.91
N GLN A 63 3.03 14.07 -4.30
CA GLN A 63 2.31 15.31 -4.00
C GLN A 63 1.38 15.92 -5.09
N PRO A 64 1.54 15.70 -6.43
CA PRO A 64 0.57 16.15 -7.42
C PRO A 64 -0.90 15.75 -7.17
N PHE A 65 -1.17 14.71 -6.39
CA PHE A 65 -2.54 14.24 -6.13
C PHE A 65 -3.19 14.84 -4.88
N ASP A 66 -2.47 15.63 -4.07
CA ASP A 66 -3.02 16.29 -2.88
C ASP A 66 -4.30 17.07 -3.20
N HIS A 67 -4.30 17.80 -4.34
CA HIS A 67 -5.46 18.58 -4.77
C HIS A 67 -6.69 17.72 -5.10
N VAL A 68 -6.48 16.51 -5.63
CA VAL A 68 -7.56 15.57 -5.98
C VAL A 68 -8.13 14.94 -4.71
N VAL A 69 -7.27 14.53 -3.79
CA VAL A 69 -7.68 13.94 -2.50
C VAL A 69 -8.51 14.95 -1.70
N VAL A 70 -8.03 16.19 -1.58
CA VAL A 70 -8.75 17.28 -0.92
C VAL A 70 -10.12 17.52 -1.56
N ALA A 71 -10.18 17.60 -2.90
CA ALA A 71 -11.46 17.81 -3.61
C ALA A 71 -12.47 16.66 -3.38
N ILE A 72 -12.00 15.41 -3.31
CA ILE A 72 -12.84 14.23 -3.03
C ILE A 72 -13.34 14.26 -1.58
N GLU A 73 -12.50 14.62 -0.60
CA GLU A 73 -12.92 14.74 0.80
C GLU A 73 -13.92 15.87 1.02
N GLU A 74 -13.71 17.02 0.38
CA GLU A 74 -14.61 18.17 0.47
C GLU A 74 -15.96 17.91 -0.21
N SER A 75 -15.99 17.19 -1.34
CA SER A 75 -17.26 16.78 -1.97
C SER A 75 -18.13 15.87 -1.11
N LYS A 76 -17.55 15.13 -0.15
CA LYS A 76 -18.32 14.30 0.79
C LYS A 76 -18.94 15.11 1.94
N LYS A 77 -18.58 16.40 2.08
CA LYS A 77 -19.12 17.33 3.08
C LYS A 77 -20.23 18.24 2.53
N LEU A 78 -20.57 18.10 1.26
CA LEU A 78 -21.75 18.68 0.61
C LEU A 78 -22.90 17.66 0.60
#